data_AF-A0A7W5EPF6-F1
#
_entry.id   AF-A0A7W5EPF6-F1
#
_cell.length_a   1.000
_cell.length_b   1.000
_cell.length_c   1.000
_cell.angle_alpha   90.00
_cell.angle_beta   90.00
_cell.angle_gamma   90.00
#
_symmetry.space_group_name_H-M   'P 1'
#
loop_
_entity.id
_entity.type
_entity.pdbx_description
1 polymer ?
#
loop_
_entity_poly.entity_id
_entity_poly.type
_entity_poly.pdbx_seq_one_letter_code
_entity_poly.pdbx_strand_id
1 'polypeptide(L)'
;MNGRKSGLTARDLRILAFYAKERNRELYWNYLAQIEGENGYGLLAAGVVRHDNMPGKTANLFAQDHAREHNDKVLTEREWDNFGVDLIRQDLALRQRYHDGGQPEKALWLPVKDVQKAHDNSFDNIGVDRNAWTPRQVLEAARQHGGEQEAEDLWRLMRNNGFMGMGRGGRTLTNVVGMENMSVSERSTYLLHMARAYLMSTQDLPHVRPDEIGQEDHSFTRNLDGSWSETLRYNLPFGMSLPATREVTDPDRHRELEDTWHLRLEREAARKRFHP
;
A
#
# COMPACT_ATOMS: atom_id res chain seq x y z
N MET A 1 -12.63 18.19 31.95
CA MET A 1 -12.16 19.12 30.91
C MET A 1 -11.81 18.26 29.70
N ASN A 2 -12.65 18.29 28.66
CA ASN A 2 -12.48 17.46 27.46
C ASN A 2 -11.34 18.04 26.62
N GLY A 3 -10.24 17.28 26.47
CA GLY A 3 -9.15 17.63 25.57
C GLY A 3 -9.67 17.77 24.15
N ARG A 4 -9.64 18.99 23.62
CA ARG A 4 -9.96 19.28 22.21
C ARG A 4 -8.96 18.49 21.36
N LYS A 5 -9.43 17.52 20.57
CA LYS A 5 -8.58 16.87 19.58
C LYS A 5 -8.10 17.94 18.60
N SER A 6 -6.81 18.24 18.59
CA SER A 6 -6.28 19.23 17.64
C SER A 6 -6.28 18.60 16.25
N GLY A 7 -7.12 19.10 15.36
CA GLY A 7 -7.04 18.78 13.93
C GLY A 7 -5.74 19.28 13.29
N LEU A 8 -5.58 19.05 11.97
CA LEU A 8 -4.39 19.53 11.25
C LEU A 8 -4.27 21.06 11.37
N THR A 9 -3.06 21.52 11.64
CA THR A 9 -2.70 22.93 11.61
C THR A 9 -2.19 23.34 10.22
N ALA A 10 -2.12 24.64 9.96
CA ALA A 10 -1.46 25.17 8.78
C ALA A 10 0.03 24.78 8.70
N ARG A 11 0.70 24.52 9.85
CA ARG A 11 2.08 24.02 9.86
C ARG A 11 2.14 22.59 9.36
N ASP A 12 1.22 21.74 9.81
CA ASP A 12 1.16 20.34 9.38
C ASP A 12 0.94 20.24 7.88
N LEU A 13 0.02 21.04 7.32
CA LEU A 13 -0.23 21.08 5.88
C LEU A 13 0.99 21.56 5.09
N ARG A 14 1.79 22.51 5.60
CA ARG A 14 3.06 22.89 4.96
C ARG A 14 4.06 21.75 4.94
N ILE A 15 4.16 20.98 6.02
CA ILE A 15 5.06 19.83 6.11
C ILE A 15 4.62 18.71 5.15
N LEU A 16 3.32 18.38 5.15
CA LEU A 16 2.75 17.42 4.20
C LEU A 16 2.93 17.88 2.73
N ALA A 17 2.73 19.16 2.44
CA ALA A 17 2.94 19.74 1.11
C ALA A 17 4.41 19.67 0.66
N PHE A 18 5.36 19.89 1.57
CA PHE A 18 6.78 19.70 1.28
C PHE A 18 7.05 18.24 0.91
N TYR A 19 6.61 17.27 1.71
CA TYR A 19 6.83 15.85 1.38
C TYR A 19 6.13 15.43 0.08
N ALA A 20 4.92 15.93 -0.20
CA ALA A 20 4.24 15.67 -1.48
C ALA A 20 4.96 16.29 -2.69
N LYS A 21 5.54 17.49 -2.53
CA LYS A 21 6.36 18.15 -3.54
C LYS A 21 7.65 17.38 -3.81
N GLU A 22 8.33 16.96 -2.75
CA GLU A 22 9.55 16.14 -2.80
C GLU A 22 9.28 14.67 -3.12
N ARG A 23 8.02 14.31 -3.43
CA ARG A 23 7.58 12.95 -3.76
C ARG A 23 7.89 11.92 -2.67
N ASN A 24 8.04 12.38 -1.43
CA ASN A 24 8.47 11.59 -0.29
C ASN A 24 7.27 10.97 0.44
N ARG A 25 6.76 9.87 -0.12
CA ARG A 25 5.59 9.15 0.40
C ARG A 25 5.82 8.61 1.81
N GLU A 26 7.04 8.18 2.10
CA GLU A 26 7.37 7.59 3.40
C GLU A 26 7.31 8.65 4.50
N LEU A 27 7.98 9.81 4.33
CA LEU A 27 7.89 10.88 5.33
C LEU A 27 6.50 11.53 5.38
N TYR A 28 5.76 11.56 4.26
CA TYR A 28 4.36 12.03 4.26
C TYR A 28 3.49 11.21 5.23
N TRP A 29 3.47 9.89 5.07
CA TRP A 29 2.64 9.01 5.91
C TRP A 29 3.18 8.88 7.33
N ASN A 30 4.50 8.85 7.50
CA ASN A 30 5.12 8.81 8.84
C ASN A 30 4.81 10.09 9.63
N TYR A 31 4.85 11.26 9.00
CA TYR A 31 4.49 12.52 9.66
C TYR A 31 3.03 12.48 10.11
N LEU A 32 2.11 12.10 9.21
CA LEU A 32 0.70 12.00 9.53
C LEU A 32 0.45 11.05 10.70
N ALA A 33 1.06 9.86 10.68
CA ALA A 33 0.91 8.83 11.72
C ALA A 33 1.40 9.27 13.12
N GLN A 34 2.23 10.30 13.19
CA GLN A 34 2.76 10.84 14.46
C GLN A 34 1.91 11.97 15.05
N ILE A 35 0.93 12.49 14.29
CA ILE A 35 0.06 13.57 14.78
C ILE A 35 -0.91 13.00 15.83
N GLU A 36 -0.95 13.64 16.99
CA GLU A 36 -1.87 13.25 18.06
C GLU A 36 -3.32 13.31 17.58
N GLY A 37 -4.08 12.23 17.80
CA GLY A 37 -5.47 12.13 17.37
C GLY A 37 -5.66 11.60 15.94
N GLU A 38 -4.58 11.23 15.23
CA GLU A 38 -4.68 10.48 13.98
C GLU A 38 -5.36 9.12 14.19
N ASN A 39 -5.97 8.59 13.12
CA ASN A 39 -6.92 7.48 13.19
C ASN A 39 -6.36 6.12 12.71
N GLY A 40 -5.05 5.99 12.59
CA GLY A 40 -4.32 4.80 12.14
C GLY A 40 -4.12 4.70 10.62
N TYR A 41 -4.70 5.59 9.81
CA TYR A 41 -4.56 5.55 8.35
C TYR A 41 -3.12 5.80 7.90
N GLY A 42 -2.45 6.80 8.48
CA GLY A 42 -1.05 7.09 8.17
C GLY A 42 -0.13 5.90 8.44
N LEU A 43 -0.35 5.20 9.56
CA LEU A 43 0.43 4.02 9.93
C LEU A 43 0.23 2.85 8.95
N LEU A 44 -1.02 2.58 8.55
CA LEU A 44 -1.31 1.56 7.54
C LEU A 44 -0.63 1.89 6.20
N ALA A 45 -0.77 3.13 5.73
CA ALA A 45 -0.19 3.57 4.47
C ALA A 45 1.35 3.53 4.48
N ALA A 46 1.98 3.87 5.61
CA ALA A 46 3.43 3.75 5.78
C ALA A 46 3.93 2.30 5.64
N GLY A 47 3.14 1.32 6.08
CA GLY A 47 3.44 -0.10 5.88
C GLY A 47 3.41 -0.53 4.42
N VAL A 48 2.44 -0.01 3.64
CA VAL A 48 2.34 -0.25 2.19
C VAL A 48 3.53 0.36 1.46
N VAL A 49 3.93 1.59 1.79
CA VAL A 49 5.06 2.26 1.15
C VAL A 49 6.39 1.54 1.39
N ARG A 50 6.63 1.07 2.62
CA ARG A 50 7.88 0.38 2.96
C ARG A 50 7.92 -1.07 2.51
N HIS A 51 6.76 -1.67 2.25
CA HIS A 51 6.65 -3.09 1.89
C HIS A 51 7.36 -3.99 2.94
N ASP A 52 7.30 -3.62 4.22
CA ASP A 52 8.14 -4.21 5.28
C ASP A 52 7.35 -5.02 6.31
N ASN A 53 6.03 -5.04 6.21
CA ASN A 53 5.15 -5.82 7.06
C ASN A 53 4.05 -6.51 6.24
N MET A 54 3.54 -7.62 6.78
CA MET A 54 2.56 -8.48 6.11
C MET A 54 1.35 -7.72 5.53
N PRO A 55 0.68 -6.82 6.27
CA PRO A 55 -0.37 -5.97 5.72
C PRO A 55 0.02 -5.18 4.48
N GLY A 56 1.15 -4.49 4.53
CA GLY A 56 1.66 -3.68 3.43
C GLY A 56 1.99 -4.52 2.20
N LYS A 57 2.69 -5.64 2.39
CA LYS A 57 3.03 -6.58 1.32
C LYS A 57 1.78 -7.15 0.66
N THR A 58 0.82 -7.60 1.47
CA THR A 58 -0.46 -8.16 0.99
C THR A 58 -1.23 -7.13 0.16
N ALA A 59 -1.27 -5.86 0.57
CA ALA A 59 -1.96 -4.81 -0.18
C ALA A 59 -1.32 -4.55 -1.55
N ASN A 60 0.02 -4.48 -1.60
CA ASN A 60 0.76 -4.29 -2.85
C ASN A 60 0.56 -5.47 -3.81
N LEU A 61 0.66 -6.70 -3.31
CA LEU A 61 0.47 -7.91 -4.12
C LEU A 61 -0.98 -8.07 -4.58
N PHE A 62 -1.95 -7.71 -3.74
CA PHE A 62 -3.36 -7.68 -4.13
C PHE A 62 -3.59 -6.69 -5.28
N ALA A 63 -3.05 -5.48 -5.18
CA ALA A 63 -3.18 -4.47 -6.23
C ALA A 63 -2.55 -4.93 -7.56
N GLN A 64 -1.38 -5.58 -7.50
CA GLN A 64 -0.70 -6.12 -8.68
C GLN A 64 -1.42 -7.34 -9.28
N ASP A 65 -1.93 -8.26 -8.47
CA ASP A 65 -2.72 -9.40 -8.96
C ASP A 65 -4.00 -8.91 -9.65
N HIS A 66 -4.69 -7.96 -9.02
CA HIS A 66 -5.92 -7.37 -9.55
C HIS A 66 -5.68 -6.63 -10.86
N ALA A 67 -4.63 -5.80 -10.94
CA ALA A 67 -4.25 -5.09 -12.17
C ALA A 67 -3.91 -6.05 -13.33
N ARG A 68 -3.25 -7.17 -13.03
CA ARG A 68 -2.94 -8.20 -14.03
C ARG A 68 -4.22 -8.85 -14.55
N GLU A 69 -5.11 -9.29 -13.67
CA GLU A 69 -6.31 -10.04 -14.07
C GLU A 69 -7.38 -9.17 -14.75
N HIS A 70 -7.53 -7.92 -14.33
CA HIS A 70 -8.63 -7.06 -14.78
C HIS A 70 -8.20 -6.00 -15.80
N ASN A 71 -6.89 -5.73 -15.91
CA ASN A 71 -6.37 -4.69 -16.80
C ASN A 71 -5.22 -5.18 -17.69
N ASP A 72 -4.81 -6.45 -17.60
CA ASP A 72 -3.64 -7.01 -18.32
C ASP A 72 -2.36 -6.19 -18.09
N LYS A 73 -2.18 -5.71 -16.85
CA LYS A 73 -1.06 -4.83 -16.46
C LYS A 73 -0.17 -5.47 -15.41
N VAL A 74 1.12 -5.51 -15.72
CA VAL A 74 2.20 -5.77 -14.75
C VAL A 74 3.00 -4.48 -14.61
N LEU A 75 2.85 -3.81 -13.46
CA LEU A 75 3.46 -2.50 -13.21
C LEU A 75 4.79 -2.69 -12.49
N THR A 76 5.79 -1.93 -12.91
CA THR A 76 7.10 -1.85 -12.27
C THR A 76 7.01 -1.19 -10.89
N GLU A 77 8.03 -1.38 -10.04
CA GLU A 77 8.08 -0.71 -8.73
C GLU A 77 8.05 0.82 -8.87
N ARG A 78 8.60 1.37 -9.98
CA ARG A 78 8.57 2.80 -10.26
C ARG A 78 7.20 3.30 -10.69
N GLU A 79 6.44 2.52 -11.45
CA GLU A 79 5.05 2.86 -11.77
C GLU A 79 4.16 2.85 -10.52
N TRP A 80 4.33 1.86 -9.64
CA TRP A 80 3.68 1.86 -8.33
C TRP A 80 4.14 3.01 -7.41
N ASP A 81 5.41 3.43 -7.50
CA ASP A 81 5.89 4.63 -6.81
C ASP A 81 5.17 5.88 -7.31
N ASN A 82 5.07 6.04 -8.64
CA ASN A 82 4.38 7.15 -9.28
C ASN A 82 2.90 7.19 -8.89
N PHE A 83 2.22 6.05 -8.88
CA PHE A 83 0.86 5.91 -8.34
C PHE A 83 0.79 6.43 -6.89
N GLY A 84 1.71 6.00 -6.03
CA GLY A 84 1.73 6.45 -4.64
C GLY A 84 2.01 7.95 -4.49
N VAL A 85 2.77 8.55 -5.39
CA VAL A 85 3.06 9.99 -5.40
C VAL A 85 1.82 10.78 -5.79
N ASP A 86 1.06 10.29 -6.77
CA ASP A 86 -0.24 10.85 -7.12
C ASP A 86 -1.22 10.74 -5.94
N LEU A 87 -1.29 9.57 -5.30
CA LEU A 87 -2.15 9.33 -4.14
C LEU A 87 -1.92 10.33 -3.01
N ILE A 88 -0.67 10.58 -2.59
CA ILE A 88 -0.40 11.56 -1.52
C ILE A 88 -0.77 12.99 -1.93
N ARG A 89 -0.72 13.33 -3.22
CA ARG A 89 -1.12 14.66 -3.71
C ARG A 89 -2.64 14.81 -3.68
N GLN A 90 -3.37 13.77 -4.05
CA GLN A 90 -4.83 13.74 -3.96
C GLN A 90 -5.32 13.78 -2.50
N ASP A 91 -4.69 12.98 -1.63
CA ASP A 91 -4.95 12.99 -0.18
C ASP A 91 -4.70 14.39 0.40
N LEU A 92 -3.54 15.01 0.12
CA LEU A 92 -3.21 16.36 0.58
C LEU A 92 -4.25 17.40 0.13
N ALA A 93 -4.69 17.33 -1.13
CA ALA A 93 -5.68 18.27 -1.65
C ALA A 93 -7.02 18.19 -0.89
N LEU A 94 -7.43 17.00 -0.47
CA LEU A 94 -8.64 16.80 0.34
C LEU A 94 -8.46 17.33 1.76
N ARG A 95 -7.29 17.10 2.38
CA ARG A 95 -6.95 17.65 3.70
C ARG A 95 -6.96 19.18 3.70
N GLN A 96 -6.35 19.78 2.68
CA GLN A 96 -6.32 21.22 2.50
C GLN A 96 -7.73 21.80 2.38
N ARG A 97 -8.61 21.17 1.58
CA ARG A 97 -10.02 21.59 1.45
C ARG A 97 -10.76 21.57 2.78
N TYR A 98 -10.59 20.52 3.59
CA TYR A 98 -11.23 20.47 4.91
C TYR A 98 -10.69 21.51 5.87
N HIS A 99 -9.38 21.73 5.88
CA HIS A 99 -8.76 22.75 6.71
C HIS A 99 -9.26 24.15 6.34
N ASP A 100 -9.25 24.49 5.04
CA ASP A 100 -9.70 25.80 4.55
C ASP A 100 -11.20 26.02 4.77
N GLY A 101 -11.98 24.93 4.78
CA GLY A 101 -13.39 24.91 5.16
C GLY A 101 -13.65 24.95 6.67
N GLY A 102 -12.64 25.23 7.51
CA GLY A 102 -12.79 25.33 8.97
C GLY A 102 -13.04 24.01 9.68
N GLN A 103 -12.71 22.87 9.04
CA GLN A 103 -12.85 21.51 9.58
C GLN A 103 -11.48 20.83 9.73
N PRO A 104 -10.55 21.39 10.52
CA PRO A 104 -9.19 20.85 10.66
C PRO A 104 -9.19 19.45 11.26
N GLU A 105 -10.20 19.11 12.05
CA GLU A 105 -10.41 17.75 12.53
C GLU A 105 -10.60 16.80 11.34
N LYS A 106 -11.58 17.00 10.46
CA LYS A 106 -11.75 16.16 9.26
C LYS A 106 -10.53 16.17 8.34
N ALA A 107 -9.76 17.25 8.32
CA ALA A 107 -8.49 17.27 7.60
C ALA A 107 -7.47 16.27 8.19
N LEU A 108 -7.46 16.06 9.51
CA LEU A 108 -6.63 15.04 10.17
C LEU A 108 -7.19 13.64 9.93
N TRP A 109 -8.48 13.45 10.19
CA TRP A 109 -9.18 12.19 9.95
C TRP A 109 -10.08 12.29 8.72
N LEU A 110 -9.46 12.19 7.54
CA LEU A 110 -10.21 12.20 6.28
C LEU A 110 -11.34 11.16 6.32
N PRO A 111 -12.57 11.55 5.93
CA PRO A 111 -13.66 10.61 5.73
C PRO A 111 -13.26 9.50 4.75
N VAL A 112 -13.75 8.28 4.97
CA VAL A 112 -13.46 7.13 4.11
C VAL A 112 -13.86 7.39 2.67
N LYS A 113 -14.94 8.13 2.43
CA LYS A 113 -15.34 8.55 1.08
C LYS A 113 -14.26 9.34 0.36
N ASP A 114 -13.57 10.22 1.06
CA ASP A 114 -12.50 11.05 0.50
C ASP A 114 -11.20 10.27 0.34
N VAL A 115 -10.88 9.37 1.29
CA VAL A 115 -9.78 8.41 1.14
C VAL A 115 -10.01 7.53 -0.10
N GLN A 116 -11.21 6.96 -0.23
CA GLN A 116 -11.60 6.16 -1.39
C GLN A 116 -11.51 6.98 -2.67
N LYS A 117 -12.00 8.22 -2.68
CA LYS A 117 -11.91 9.11 -3.83
C LYS A 117 -10.46 9.35 -4.27
N ALA A 118 -9.53 9.54 -3.33
CA ALA A 118 -8.12 9.73 -3.65
C ALA A 118 -7.52 8.47 -4.31
N HIS A 119 -7.86 7.28 -3.81
CA HIS A 119 -7.44 6.02 -4.44
C HIS A 119 -8.09 5.85 -5.82
N ASP A 120 -9.39 6.09 -5.94
CA ASP A 120 -10.14 5.93 -7.18
C ASP A 120 -9.54 6.75 -8.31
N ASN A 121 -9.29 8.07 -8.10
CA ASN A 121 -8.70 8.84 -9.21
C ASN A 121 -7.22 8.46 -9.43
N SER A 122 -6.48 8.01 -8.42
CA SER A 122 -5.09 7.56 -8.61
C SER A 122 -5.03 6.30 -9.47
N PHE A 123 -5.96 5.36 -9.25
CA PHE A 123 -6.08 4.14 -10.05
C PHE A 123 -6.57 4.45 -11.47
N ASP A 124 -7.56 5.35 -11.62
CA ASP A 124 -8.03 5.80 -12.93
C ASP A 124 -6.89 6.44 -13.76
N ASN A 125 -6.02 7.24 -13.13
CA ASN A 125 -4.91 7.93 -13.79
C ASN A 125 -3.88 6.96 -14.40
N ILE A 126 -3.76 5.75 -13.84
CA ILE A 126 -2.88 4.70 -14.38
C ILE A 126 -3.66 3.62 -15.15
N GLY A 127 -4.98 3.80 -15.33
CA GLY A 127 -5.88 2.88 -16.00
C GLY A 127 -5.92 1.49 -15.35
N VAL A 128 -5.93 1.44 -14.02
CA VAL A 128 -6.10 0.21 -13.23
C VAL A 128 -7.48 0.24 -12.59
N ASP A 129 -8.13 -0.90 -12.49
CA ASP A 129 -9.45 -1.02 -11.87
C ASP A 129 -9.40 -0.59 -10.40
N ARG A 130 -10.37 0.24 -10.00
CA ARG A 130 -10.40 0.84 -8.66
C ARG A 130 -10.47 -0.20 -7.54
N ASN A 131 -10.97 -1.41 -7.82
CA ASN A 131 -11.02 -2.49 -6.84
C ASN A 131 -9.63 -3.08 -6.54
N ALA A 132 -8.57 -2.66 -7.23
CA ALA A 132 -7.20 -2.90 -6.81
C ALA A 132 -6.88 -2.27 -5.44
N TRP A 133 -7.67 -1.28 -4.99
CA TRP A 133 -7.63 -0.85 -3.59
C TRP A 133 -8.30 -1.87 -2.69
N THR A 134 -7.51 -2.58 -1.87
CA THR A 134 -7.96 -3.70 -1.03
C THR A 134 -9.28 -3.46 -0.27
N PRO A 135 -9.52 -2.32 0.40
CA PRO A 135 -10.76 -2.12 1.15
C PRO A 135 -11.99 -1.80 0.30
N ARG A 136 -11.83 -1.48 -0.99
CA ARG A 136 -12.87 -0.83 -1.80
C ARG A 136 -14.19 -1.60 -1.84
N GLN A 137 -14.15 -2.87 -2.23
CA GLN A 137 -15.37 -3.66 -2.47
C GLN A 137 -16.20 -3.82 -1.19
N VAL A 138 -15.55 -4.08 -0.06
CA VAL A 138 -16.23 -4.25 1.24
C VAL A 138 -16.74 -2.91 1.80
N LEU A 139 -16.06 -1.79 1.51
CA LEU A 139 -16.55 -0.45 1.85
C LEU A 139 -17.76 -0.05 1.01
N GLU A 140 -17.76 -0.36 -0.29
CA GLU A 140 -18.92 -0.13 -1.16
C GLU A 140 -20.12 -0.98 -0.74
N ALA A 141 -19.91 -2.25 -0.38
CA ALA A 141 -20.98 -3.11 0.11
C ALA A 141 -21.58 -2.59 1.44
N ALA A 142 -20.74 -2.16 2.39
CA ALA A 142 -21.21 -1.51 3.62
C ALA A 142 -22.00 -0.22 3.33
N ARG A 143 -21.52 0.59 2.37
CA ARG A 143 -22.19 1.82 1.94
C ARG A 143 -23.55 1.56 1.29
N GLN A 144 -23.66 0.53 0.47
CA GLN A 144 -24.92 0.14 -0.16
C GLN A 144 -25.95 -0.37 0.85
N HIS A 145 -25.49 -1.00 1.92
CA HIS A 145 -26.36 -1.54 2.97
C HIS A 145 -26.86 -0.48 3.96
N GLY A 146 -25.94 0.23 4.63
CA GLY A 146 -26.29 1.17 5.71
C GLY A 146 -25.85 2.61 5.49
N GLY A 147 -25.43 2.96 4.27
CA GLY A 147 -24.99 4.30 3.92
C GLY A 147 -23.57 4.62 4.38
N GLU A 148 -23.20 5.91 4.28
CA GLU A 148 -21.82 6.34 4.52
C GLU A 148 -21.34 6.09 5.96
N GLN A 149 -22.24 6.15 6.94
CA GLN A 149 -21.88 5.90 8.34
C GLN A 149 -21.42 4.45 8.57
N GLU A 150 -22.05 3.47 7.91
CA GLU A 150 -21.64 2.07 8.02
C GLU A 150 -20.26 1.84 7.37
N ALA A 151 -19.99 2.48 6.24
CA ALA A 151 -18.67 2.45 5.61
C ALA A 151 -17.58 3.08 6.51
N GLU A 152 -17.89 4.19 7.19
CA GLU A 152 -16.97 4.82 8.17
C GLU A 152 -16.71 3.94 9.39
N ASP A 153 -17.74 3.28 9.91
CA ASP A 153 -17.61 2.37 11.05
C ASP A 153 -16.75 1.15 10.68
N LEU A 154 -16.97 0.59 9.49
CA LEU A 154 -16.12 -0.46 8.93
C LEU A 154 -14.68 0.02 8.76
N TRP A 155 -14.47 1.19 8.15
CA TRP A 155 -13.13 1.75 7.95
C TRP A 155 -12.39 1.99 9.27
N ARG A 156 -13.09 2.45 10.32
CA ARG A 156 -12.54 2.57 11.68
C ARG A 156 -12.12 1.20 12.23
N LEU A 157 -12.94 0.17 12.06
CA LEU A 157 -12.61 -1.19 12.50
C LEU A 157 -11.35 -1.72 11.79
N MET A 158 -11.28 -1.53 10.46
CA MET A 158 -10.17 -1.95 9.61
C MET A 158 -8.82 -1.34 10.04
N ARG A 159 -8.83 -0.05 10.38
CA ARG A 159 -7.64 0.68 10.85
C ARG A 159 -7.17 0.22 12.23
N ASN A 160 -8.09 0.02 13.16
CA ASN A 160 -7.75 -0.30 14.54
C ASN A 160 -7.27 -1.74 14.73
N ASN A 161 -7.80 -2.69 13.95
CA ASN A 161 -7.55 -4.12 14.14
C ASN A 161 -6.53 -4.69 13.16
N GLY A 162 -5.97 -3.86 12.27
CA GLY A 162 -5.14 -4.31 11.17
C GLY A 162 -5.95 -5.25 10.27
N PHE A 163 -6.74 -4.67 9.36
CA PHE A 163 -7.58 -5.37 8.37
C PHE A 163 -6.90 -6.58 7.69
N MET A 164 -5.57 -6.53 7.56
CA MET A 164 -4.73 -7.51 6.87
C MET A 164 -3.89 -8.38 7.83
N GLY A 165 -4.15 -8.33 9.15
CA GLY A 165 -3.54 -9.17 10.18
C GLY A 165 -4.08 -10.61 10.12
N MET A 166 -3.94 -11.28 8.98
CA MET A 166 -4.47 -12.64 8.75
C MET A 166 -3.89 -13.71 9.70
N GLY A 167 -2.76 -13.45 10.37
CA GLY A 167 -2.19 -14.35 11.40
C GLY A 167 -3.11 -14.63 12.60
N ARG A 168 -4.19 -13.85 12.79
CA ARG A 168 -5.24 -14.11 13.79
C ARG A 168 -6.66 -14.19 13.20
N GLY A 169 -6.81 -14.09 11.88
CA GLY A 169 -7.99 -13.45 11.27
C GLY A 169 -8.82 -14.26 10.28
N GLY A 170 -8.68 -15.58 10.18
CA GLY A 170 -9.58 -16.40 9.33
C GLY A 170 -11.07 -16.26 9.69
N ARG A 171 -11.38 -15.85 10.94
CA ARG A 171 -12.75 -15.57 11.42
C ARG A 171 -13.11 -14.08 11.42
N THR A 172 -12.14 -13.17 11.29
CA THR A 172 -12.37 -11.73 11.37
C THR A 172 -12.88 -11.17 10.05
N LEU A 173 -12.37 -11.68 8.91
CA LEU A 173 -12.86 -11.29 7.58
C LEU A 173 -14.29 -11.76 7.33
N THR A 174 -14.66 -12.98 7.72
CA THR A 174 -16.01 -13.54 7.50
C THR A 174 -17.12 -12.82 8.26
N ASN A 175 -16.79 -12.13 9.36
CA ASN A 175 -17.75 -11.43 10.22
C ASN A 175 -17.72 -9.90 10.02
N VAL A 176 -17.07 -9.44 8.95
CA VAL A 176 -17.15 -8.02 8.57
C VAL A 176 -18.52 -7.77 7.96
N VAL A 177 -19.31 -6.89 8.58
CA VAL A 177 -20.68 -6.51 8.12
C VAL A 177 -20.72 -6.23 6.61
N GLY A 178 -19.70 -5.55 6.05
CA GLY A 178 -19.60 -5.32 4.61
C GLY A 178 -19.55 -6.59 3.74
N MET A 179 -19.01 -7.71 4.23
CA MET A 179 -18.98 -8.98 3.49
C MET A 179 -20.30 -9.75 3.53
N GLU A 180 -21.14 -9.56 4.55
CA GLU A 180 -22.47 -10.15 4.61
C GLU A 180 -23.38 -9.58 3.51
N ASN A 181 -23.10 -8.35 3.09
CA ASN A 181 -23.85 -7.58 2.10
C ASN A 181 -23.38 -7.78 0.64
N MET A 182 -22.27 -8.50 0.44
CA MET A 182 -21.82 -8.90 -0.90
C MET A 182 -22.55 -10.16 -1.36
N SER A 183 -22.74 -10.33 -2.68
CA SER A 183 -23.20 -11.63 -3.19
C SER A 183 -22.19 -12.72 -2.82
N VAL A 184 -22.68 -13.98 -2.73
CA VAL A 184 -21.81 -15.12 -2.39
C VAL A 184 -20.63 -15.21 -3.36
N SER A 185 -20.85 -14.98 -4.66
CA SER A 185 -19.80 -14.97 -5.67
C SER A 185 -18.78 -13.86 -5.46
N GLU A 186 -19.22 -12.61 -5.25
CA GLU A 186 -18.30 -11.47 -5.05
C GLU A 186 -17.45 -11.66 -3.80
N ARG A 187 -18.08 -12.12 -2.70
CA ARG A 187 -17.36 -12.40 -1.45
C ARG A 187 -16.34 -13.52 -1.64
N SER A 188 -16.71 -14.61 -2.29
CA SER A 188 -15.81 -15.74 -2.54
C SER A 188 -14.62 -15.33 -3.40
N THR A 189 -14.85 -14.58 -4.47
CA THR A 189 -13.78 -14.05 -5.33
C THR A 189 -12.85 -13.14 -4.52
N TYR A 190 -13.40 -12.13 -3.82
CA TYR A 190 -12.61 -11.22 -2.99
C TYR A 190 -11.73 -11.94 -1.97
N LEU A 191 -12.30 -12.91 -1.23
CA LEU A 191 -11.57 -13.69 -0.24
C LEU A 191 -10.45 -14.54 -0.87
N LEU A 192 -10.65 -15.06 -2.09
CA LEU A 192 -9.64 -15.84 -2.80
C LEU A 192 -8.45 -14.96 -3.22
N HIS A 193 -8.69 -13.79 -3.81
CA HIS A 193 -7.61 -12.85 -4.17
C HIS A 193 -6.85 -12.40 -2.93
N MET A 194 -7.57 -12.07 -1.86
CA MET A 194 -6.98 -11.73 -0.57
C MET A 194 -6.09 -12.84 -0.01
N ALA A 195 -6.57 -14.08 -0.01
CA ALA A 195 -5.82 -15.24 0.48
C ALA A 195 -4.57 -15.50 -0.36
N ARG A 196 -4.68 -15.39 -1.69
CA ARG A 196 -3.55 -15.54 -2.61
C ARG A 196 -2.49 -14.46 -2.36
N ALA A 197 -2.89 -13.19 -2.31
CA ALA A 197 -2.00 -12.07 -2.04
C ALA A 197 -1.27 -12.23 -0.69
N TYR A 198 -1.98 -12.71 0.34
CA TYR A 198 -1.39 -12.98 1.64
C TYR A 198 -0.36 -14.12 1.57
N LEU A 199 -0.66 -15.24 0.90
CA LEU A 199 0.28 -16.34 0.75
C LEU A 199 1.54 -15.89 0.01
N MET A 200 1.39 -15.16 -1.10
CA MET A 200 2.52 -14.58 -1.86
C MET A 200 3.35 -13.63 -0.99
N SER A 201 2.72 -12.85 -0.10
CA SER A 201 3.42 -11.91 0.77
C SER A 201 4.37 -12.55 1.78
N THR A 202 4.20 -13.84 2.07
CA THR A 202 5.11 -14.60 2.94
C THR A 202 6.46 -14.88 2.28
N GLN A 203 6.51 -14.87 0.94
CA GLN A 203 7.71 -15.13 0.15
C GLN A 203 8.33 -13.84 -0.41
N ASP A 204 7.62 -12.72 -0.39
CA ASP A 204 8.06 -11.48 -1.03
C ASP A 204 9.18 -10.77 -0.25
N LEU A 205 10.25 -10.35 -0.92
CA LEU A 205 11.38 -9.68 -0.26
C LEU A 205 11.07 -8.20 0.04
N PRO A 206 11.50 -7.65 1.19
CA PRO A 206 11.27 -6.25 1.52
C PRO A 206 11.94 -5.27 0.55
N HIS A 207 11.27 -4.15 0.25
CA HIS A 207 11.81 -3.09 -0.63
C HIS A 207 12.94 -2.26 0.00
N VAL A 208 13.28 -2.52 1.28
CA VAL A 208 14.34 -1.80 1.99
C VAL A 208 15.75 -2.30 1.65
N ARG A 209 15.87 -3.43 0.93
CA ARG A 209 17.13 -3.96 0.42
C ARG A 209 17.27 -3.58 -1.06
N PRO A 210 18.11 -2.60 -1.43
CA PRO A 210 18.25 -2.21 -2.83
C PRO A 210 18.87 -3.34 -3.67
N ASP A 211 19.84 -4.07 -3.12
CA ASP A 211 20.63 -5.07 -3.85
C ASP A 211 19.94 -6.45 -3.97
N GLU A 212 18.72 -6.60 -3.47
CA GLU A 212 17.96 -7.86 -3.49
C GLU A 212 16.51 -7.60 -3.92
N ILE A 213 16.11 -8.13 -5.08
CA ILE A 213 14.79 -7.89 -5.70
C ILE A 213 14.11 -9.24 -5.96
N GLY A 214 12.81 -9.33 -5.71
CA GLY A 214 12.01 -10.53 -6.00
C GLY A 214 11.50 -11.24 -4.75
N GLN A 215 11.42 -12.57 -4.81
CA GLN A 215 10.84 -13.45 -3.81
C GLN A 215 11.90 -14.42 -3.26
N GLU A 216 11.63 -15.06 -2.13
CA GLU A 216 12.54 -16.01 -1.50
C GLU A 216 12.92 -17.18 -2.43
N ASP A 217 12.00 -17.62 -3.28
CA ASP A 217 12.16 -18.70 -4.26
C ASP A 217 12.64 -18.25 -5.64
N HIS A 218 12.49 -16.96 -5.97
CA HIS A 218 13.00 -16.35 -7.20
C HIS A 218 13.46 -14.92 -6.95
N SER A 219 14.78 -14.72 -6.82
CA SER A 219 15.37 -13.41 -6.54
C SER A 219 16.47 -13.02 -7.50
N PHE A 220 16.76 -11.73 -7.51
CA PHE A 220 17.86 -11.10 -8.22
C PHE A 220 18.76 -10.38 -7.21
N THR A 221 20.05 -10.67 -7.25
CA THR A 221 21.07 -10.04 -6.40
C THR A 221 22.03 -9.23 -7.24
N ARG A 222 22.29 -8.00 -6.80
CA ARG A 222 23.28 -7.13 -7.42
C ARG A 222 24.69 -7.48 -6.93
N ASN A 223 25.60 -7.77 -7.86
CA ASN A 223 26.98 -8.10 -7.54
C ASN A 223 27.83 -6.82 -7.37
N LEU A 224 28.99 -6.95 -6.72
CA LEU A 224 29.91 -5.83 -6.47
C LEU A 224 30.47 -5.21 -7.76
N ASP A 225 30.57 -5.99 -8.83
CA ASP A 225 31.06 -5.54 -10.14
C ASP A 225 30.01 -4.81 -10.98
N GLY A 226 28.76 -4.76 -10.51
CA GLY A 226 27.66 -4.15 -11.23
C GLY A 226 26.74 -5.10 -11.97
N SER A 227 27.08 -6.38 -12.08
CA SER A 227 26.24 -7.38 -12.74
C SER A 227 25.09 -7.85 -11.84
N TRP A 228 24.09 -8.51 -12.44
CA TRP A 228 22.96 -9.10 -11.73
C TRP A 228 23.00 -10.62 -11.81
N SER A 229 22.75 -11.26 -10.67
CA SER A 229 22.57 -12.72 -10.56
C SER A 229 21.11 -13.04 -10.29
N GLU A 230 20.51 -13.95 -11.06
CA GLU A 230 19.20 -14.53 -10.78
C GLU A 230 19.37 -15.85 -10.03
N THR A 231 18.63 -16.03 -8.94
CA THR A 231 18.62 -17.24 -8.13
C THR A 231 17.21 -17.82 -8.06
N LEU A 232 17.06 -19.07 -8.50
CA LEU A 232 15.85 -19.88 -8.34
C LEU A 232 16.09 -20.91 -7.24
N ARG A 233 15.24 -20.97 -6.23
CA ARG A 233 15.29 -22.01 -5.18
C ARG A 233 14.23 -23.06 -5.42
N TYR A 234 14.66 -24.26 -5.73
CA TYR A 234 13.76 -25.40 -5.90
C TYR A 234 13.57 -26.11 -4.56
N ASN A 235 12.32 -26.15 -4.09
CA ASN A 235 11.95 -26.96 -2.93
C ASN A 235 11.87 -28.43 -3.34
N LEU A 236 12.75 -29.25 -2.79
CA LEU A 236 12.81 -30.69 -2.99
C LEU A 236 12.11 -31.42 -1.83
N PRO A 237 11.75 -32.71 -2.01
CA PRO A 237 11.26 -33.54 -0.91
C PRO A 237 12.20 -33.52 0.31
N PHE A 238 11.63 -33.74 1.50
CA PHE A 238 12.35 -33.77 2.78
C PHE A 238 12.95 -32.42 3.23
N GLY A 239 12.44 -31.30 2.72
CA GLY A 239 12.83 -29.97 3.19
C GLY A 239 14.19 -29.49 2.68
N MET A 240 14.73 -30.11 1.63
CA MET A 240 15.93 -29.62 0.96
C MET A 240 15.58 -28.50 -0.02
N SER A 241 16.44 -27.49 -0.11
CA SER A 241 16.34 -26.43 -1.12
C SER A 241 17.68 -26.31 -1.83
N LEU A 242 17.66 -26.40 -3.17
CA LEU A 242 18.85 -26.19 -3.99
C LEU A 242 18.71 -24.89 -4.78
N PRO A 243 19.63 -23.92 -4.59
CA PRO A 243 19.67 -22.72 -5.41
C PRO A 243 20.30 -23.03 -6.77
N ALA A 244 19.68 -22.57 -7.84
CA ALA A 244 20.28 -22.44 -9.16
C ALA A 244 20.52 -20.94 -9.42
N THR A 245 21.78 -20.54 -9.53
CA THR A 245 22.16 -19.14 -9.78
C THR A 245 22.74 -19.00 -11.19
N ARG A 246 22.30 -17.97 -11.91
CA ARG A 246 22.81 -17.61 -13.24
C ARG A 246 22.94 -16.10 -13.39
N GLU A 247 23.83 -15.66 -14.26
CA GLU A 247 23.94 -14.25 -14.61
C GLU A 247 22.72 -13.79 -15.45
N VAL A 248 22.22 -12.59 -15.17
CA VAL A 248 21.18 -11.93 -15.95
C VAL A 248 21.81 -11.31 -17.18
N THR A 249 21.54 -11.90 -18.35
CA THR A 249 22.07 -11.45 -19.65
C THR A 249 21.02 -10.77 -20.52
N ASP A 250 19.73 -10.87 -20.15
CA ASP A 250 18.65 -10.20 -20.86
C ASP A 250 18.71 -8.67 -20.62
N PRO A 251 18.90 -7.85 -21.68
CA PRO A 251 19.04 -6.41 -21.53
C PRO A 251 17.78 -5.73 -21.01
N ASP A 252 16.59 -6.28 -21.24
CA ASP A 252 15.34 -5.68 -20.77
C ASP A 252 15.18 -5.91 -19.28
N ARG A 253 15.40 -7.14 -18.82
CA ARG A 253 15.48 -7.46 -17.38
C ARG A 253 16.54 -6.64 -16.67
N HIS A 254 17.72 -6.47 -17.26
CA HIS A 254 18.79 -5.68 -16.65
C HIS A 254 18.37 -4.22 -16.43
N ARG A 255 17.67 -3.60 -17.41
CA ARG A 255 17.17 -2.22 -17.26
C ARG A 255 16.12 -2.11 -16.15
N GLU A 256 15.23 -3.08 -16.05
CA GLU A 256 14.20 -3.12 -14.99
C GLU A 256 14.82 -3.23 -13.58
N LEU A 257 15.81 -4.11 -13.42
CA LEU A 257 16.51 -4.31 -12.13
C LEU A 257 17.30 -3.06 -11.73
N GLU A 258 18.03 -2.45 -12.67
CA GLU A 258 18.75 -1.20 -12.41
C GLU A 258 17.80 -0.05 -12.06
N ASP A 259 16.67 0.08 -12.76
CA ASP A 259 15.67 1.11 -12.42
C ASP A 259 15.10 0.92 -11.02
N THR A 260 14.79 -0.33 -10.65
CA THR A 260 14.29 -0.70 -9.32
C THR A 260 15.34 -0.44 -8.24
N TRP A 261 16.60 -0.78 -8.49
CA TRP A 261 17.71 -0.49 -7.59
C TRP A 261 17.89 1.00 -7.36
N HIS A 262 17.92 1.81 -8.44
CA HIS A 262 17.99 3.26 -8.37
C HIS A 262 16.83 3.87 -7.58
N LEU A 263 15.59 3.39 -7.82
CA LEU A 263 14.42 3.82 -7.06
C LEU A 263 14.57 3.56 -5.55
N ARG A 264 15.09 2.39 -5.17
CA ARG A 264 15.29 2.05 -3.76
C ARG A 264 16.36 2.91 -3.10
N LEU A 265 17.43 3.26 -3.83
CA LEU A 265 18.43 4.24 -3.37
C LEU A 265 17.85 5.65 -3.25
N GLU A 266 17.03 6.10 -4.22
CA GLU A 266 16.32 7.39 -4.16
C GLU A 266 15.45 7.46 -2.89
N ARG A 267 14.73 6.39 -2.56
CA ARG A 267 13.92 6.28 -1.35
C ARG A 267 14.77 6.28 -0.08
N GLU A 268 15.87 5.56 -0.05
CA GLU A 268 16.79 5.57 1.09
C GLU A 268 17.33 6.99 1.37
N ALA A 269 17.75 7.69 0.32
CA ALA A 269 18.16 9.09 0.43
C ALA A 269 16.99 9.99 0.89
N ALA A 270 15.78 9.74 0.39
CA ALA A 270 14.59 10.50 0.76
C ALA A 270 14.24 10.41 2.26
N ARG A 271 14.48 9.27 2.91
CA ARG A 271 14.19 9.08 4.35
C ARG A 271 14.91 10.09 5.26
N LYS A 272 16.00 10.67 4.80
CA LYS A 272 16.83 11.63 5.57
C LYS A 272 16.47 13.09 5.28
N ARG A 273 15.58 13.36 4.30
CA ARG A 273 15.19 14.71 3.86
C ARG A 273 13.97 15.23 4.62
N PHE A 274 14.13 15.46 5.92
CA PHE A 274 13.08 16.06 6.75
C PHE A 274 12.79 17.51 6.34
N HIS A 275 11.55 17.97 6.55
CA HIS A 275 11.21 19.37 6.38
C HIS A 275 12.11 20.26 7.28
N PRO A 276 12.70 21.34 6.74
CA PRO A 276 13.62 22.22 7.48
C PRO A 276 12.94 23.03 8.61
#